data_AF-A0A963W513-F1
#
_entry.id   AF-A0A963W513-F1
#
_cell.length_a   1.000
_cell.length_b   1.000
_cell.length_c   1.000
_cell.angle_alpha   90.00
_cell.angle_beta   90.00
_cell.angle_gamma   90.00
#
_symmetry.space_group_name_H-M   'P 1'
#
loop_
_entity.id
_entity.type
_entity.pdbx_description
1 polymer ?
#
loop_
_entity_poly.entity_id
_entity_poly.type
_entity_poly.pdbx_seq_one_letter_code
_entity_poly.pdbx_strand_id
1 'polypeptide(L)'
;MKFGIDRLLADAELRKPLTGKRVALVAHPASVTADLTHSLDALVACPDITLSAAFGPQHGLKGDKQDNMVETVDEVDPQYGIPIFSLYGEVRRPTPEMMNAADVFLFDLQDLGCRIYTFVT
;
A
#
# COMPACT_ATOMS: atom_id res chain seq x y z
N MET A 1 5.30 17.65 12.49
CA MET A 1 5.09 17.40 11.04
C MET A 1 3.85 16.52 10.92
N LYS A 2 3.00 16.68 9.88
CA LYS A 2 1.90 15.75 9.60
C LYS A 2 2.30 14.90 8.40
N PHE A 3 2.15 13.58 8.46
CA PHE A 3 2.46 12.71 7.32
C PHE A 3 1.43 12.87 6.21
N GLY A 4 1.77 12.38 5.01
CA GLY A 4 0.87 12.43 3.86
C GLY A 4 -0.46 11.72 4.14
N ILE A 5 -0.40 10.53 4.73
CA ILE A 5 -1.57 9.75 5.12
C ILE A 5 -2.45 10.51 6.14
N ASP A 6 -1.88 11.11 7.18
CA ASP A 6 -2.65 11.87 8.18
C ASP A 6 -3.42 13.04 7.54
N ARG A 7 -2.83 13.69 6.53
CA ARG A 7 -3.48 14.76 5.79
C ARG A 7 -4.62 14.23 4.92
N LEU A 8 -4.39 13.13 4.20
CA LEU A 8 -5.41 12.50 3.37
C LEU A 8 -6.63 12.06 4.20
N LEU A 9 -6.40 11.50 5.39
CA LEU A 9 -7.45 11.07 6.32
C LEU A 9 -8.21 12.26 6.95
N ALA A 10 -7.54 13.38 7.21
CA ALA A 10 -8.17 14.55 7.82
C ALA A 10 -8.93 15.45 6.82
N ASP A 11 -8.57 15.45 5.54
CA ASP A 11 -9.07 16.40 4.54
C ASP A 11 -9.93 15.72 3.47
N ALA A 12 -11.24 15.97 3.51
CA ALA A 12 -12.20 15.41 2.57
C ALA A 12 -12.00 15.91 1.13
N GLU A 13 -11.47 17.12 0.92
CA GLU A 13 -11.21 17.62 -0.44
C GLU A 13 -10.04 16.86 -1.08
N LEU A 14 -9.08 16.36 -0.28
CA LEU A 14 -8.03 15.47 -0.78
C LEU A 14 -8.56 14.08 -1.17
N ARG A 15 -9.64 13.62 -0.54
CA ARG A 15 -10.26 12.31 -0.84
C ARG A 15 -11.28 12.35 -1.96
N LYS A 16 -11.88 13.51 -2.23
CA LYS A 16 -12.90 13.71 -3.27
C LYS A 16 -12.53 13.15 -4.66
N PRO A 17 -11.27 13.25 -5.14
CA PRO A 17 -10.89 12.64 -6.41
C PRO A 17 -10.90 11.10 -6.40
N LEU A 18 -10.85 10.48 -5.21
CA LEU A 18 -10.82 9.03 -5.00
C LEU A 18 -12.23 8.42 -4.91
N THR A 19 -13.24 9.23 -4.60
CA THR A 19 -14.62 8.75 -4.44
C THR A 19 -15.12 8.05 -5.69
N GLY A 20 -15.64 6.83 -5.53
CA GLY A 20 -16.14 6.00 -6.62
C GLY A 20 -15.06 5.35 -7.50
N LYS A 21 -13.78 5.51 -7.15
CA LYS A 21 -12.66 4.83 -7.82
C LYS A 21 -12.18 3.65 -6.99
N ARG A 22 -11.68 2.63 -7.66
CA ARG A 22 -10.94 1.53 -7.03
C ARG A 22 -9.54 2.01 -6.70
N VAL A 23 -9.17 1.97 -5.44
CA VAL A 23 -7.88 2.46 -4.95
C VAL A 23 -7.00 1.27 -4.57
N ALA A 24 -5.76 1.25 -5.06
CA ALA A 24 -4.72 0.36 -4.59
C ALA A 24 -3.73 1.11 -3.69
N LEU A 25 -3.29 0.47 -2.61
CA LEU A 25 -2.23 0.99 -1.75
C LEU A 25 -0.91 0.28 -2.03
N VAL A 26 0.15 1.04 -2.29
CA VAL A 26 1.54 0.57 -2.27
C VAL A 26 2.16 1.01 -0.94
N ALA A 27 2.44 0.04 -0.07
CA ALA A 27 2.85 0.29 1.31
C ALA A 27 3.79 -0.81 1.83
N HIS A 28 4.41 -0.52 2.96
CA HIS A 28 5.33 -1.41 3.68
C HIS A 28 5.14 -1.22 5.20
N PRO A 29 5.89 -1.91 6.07
CA PRO A 29 5.61 -1.88 7.51
C PRO A 29 5.69 -0.49 8.16
N ALA A 30 6.49 0.44 7.61
CA ALA A 30 6.59 1.80 8.12
C ALA A 30 5.53 2.77 7.52
N SER A 31 4.58 2.26 6.72
CA SER A 31 3.42 3.00 6.22
C SER A 31 2.39 3.10 7.35
N VAL A 32 2.61 4.03 8.26
CA VAL A 32 1.77 4.22 9.44
C VAL A 32 1.39 5.69 9.62
N THR A 33 0.21 5.92 10.17
CA THR A 33 -0.27 7.22 10.65
C THR A 33 0.56 7.72 11.84
N ALA A 34 0.32 8.96 12.26
CA ALA A 34 0.98 9.53 13.44
C ALA A 34 0.74 8.76 14.75
N ASP A 35 -0.33 7.96 14.83
CA ASP A 35 -0.65 7.09 15.97
C ASP A 35 -0.25 5.63 15.77
N LEU A 36 0.56 5.35 14.74
CA LEU A 36 1.09 4.02 14.38
C LEU A 36 0.03 3.03 13.84
N THR A 37 -1.14 3.52 13.42
CA THR A 37 -2.10 2.72 12.66
C THR A 37 -1.56 2.49 11.25
N HIS A 38 -1.55 1.25 10.77
CA HIS A 38 -1.09 0.96 9.42
C HIS A 38 -2.00 1.63 8.39
N SER A 39 -1.42 2.20 7.33
CA SER A 39 -2.14 2.97 6.31
C SER A 39 -3.23 2.15 5.62
N LEU A 40 -3.06 0.83 5.50
CA LEU A 40 -4.10 -0.08 5.02
C LEU A 40 -5.36 0.03 5.88
N ASP A 41 -5.21 -0.14 7.19
CA ASP A 41 -6.34 -0.19 8.13
C ASP A 41 -7.02 1.18 8.22
N ALA A 42 -6.23 2.25 8.19
CA ALA A 42 -6.72 3.62 8.21
C ALA A 42 -7.52 3.98 6.93
N LEU A 43 -7.08 3.51 5.76
CA LEU A 43 -7.79 3.73 4.50
C LEU A 43 -9.07 2.90 4.41
N VAL A 44 -9.06 1.64 4.89
CA VAL A 44 -10.27 0.81 4.94
C VAL A 44 -11.33 1.40 5.87
N ALA A 45 -10.91 2.08 6.95
CA ALA A 45 -11.83 2.76 7.86
C ALA A 45 -12.51 4.01 7.24
N CYS A 46 -12.06 4.48 6.06
CA CYS A 46 -12.63 5.64 5.38
C CYS A 46 -13.79 5.22 4.46
N PRO A 47 -15.04 5.67 4.72
CA PRO A 47 -16.21 5.20 3.97
C PRO A 47 -16.27 5.70 2.53
N ASP A 48 -15.53 6.74 2.19
CA ASP A 48 -15.45 7.36 0.87
C ASP A 48 -14.31 6.79 0.00
N ILE A 49 -13.55 5.82 0.53
CA ILE A 49 -12.45 5.15 -0.16
C ILE A 49 -12.81 3.68 -0.39
N THR A 50 -12.81 3.25 -1.66
CA THR A 50 -12.96 1.86 -2.02
C THR A 50 -11.59 1.25 -2.27
N LEU A 51 -11.02 0.62 -1.24
CA LEU A 51 -9.75 -0.08 -1.38
C LEU A 51 -9.97 -1.43 -2.08
N SER A 52 -9.31 -1.65 -3.21
CA SER A 52 -9.50 -2.82 -4.07
C SER A 52 -8.31 -3.78 -4.08
N ALA A 53 -7.12 -3.31 -3.74
CA ALA A 53 -5.91 -4.11 -3.68
C ALA A 53 -4.83 -3.42 -2.82
N ALA A 54 -3.81 -4.17 -2.43
CA ALA A 54 -2.59 -3.62 -1.88
C ALA A 54 -1.35 -4.25 -2.56
N PHE A 55 -0.22 -3.57 -2.47
CA PHE A 55 1.05 -3.96 -3.06
C PHE A 55 2.16 -3.84 -2.02
N GLY A 56 2.87 -4.94 -1.79
CA GLY A 56 4.02 -5.00 -0.89
C GLY A 56 5.34 -5.06 -1.66
N PRO A 57 6.36 -4.25 -1.33
CA PRO A 57 7.71 -4.36 -1.87
C PRO A 57 8.51 -5.45 -1.11
N GLN A 58 9.84 -5.34 -1.03
CA GLN A 58 10.80 -6.35 -0.55
C GLN A 58 10.50 -7.03 0.79
N HIS A 59 9.81 -6.37 1.69
CA HIS A 59 9.50 -6.87 3.04
C HIS A 59 7.99 -7.10 3.26
N GLY A 60 7.22 -7.15 2.18
CA GLY A 60 5.77 -7.27 2.24
C GLY A 60 5.08 -6.01 2.76
N LEU A 61 3.77 -6.12 2.95
CA LEU A 61 2.91 -5.01 3.38
C LEU A 61 2.98 -4.76 4.89
N LYS A 62 2.74 -5.78 5.72
CA LYS A 62 2.64 -5.67 7.19
C LYS A 62 3.91 -6.10 7.96
N GLY A 63 4.90 -6.69 7.28
CA GLY A 63 6.16 -7.11 7.90
C GLY A 63 6.10 -8.49 8.56
N ASP A 64 4.99 -9.20 8.37
CA ASP A 64 4.69 -10.53 8.91
C ASP A 64 5.58 -11.63 8.30
N LYS A 65 6.35 -11.30 7.25
CA LYS A 65 7.20 -12.23 6.51
C LYS A 65 8.66 -12.01 6.95
N GLN A 66 9.20 -13.03 7.63
CA GLN A 66 10.49 -13.03 8.32
C GLN A 66 11.71 -12.77 7.40
N ASP A 67 12.79 -12.30 8.03
CA ASP A 67 14.05 -11.71 7.54
C ASP A 67 14.98 -12.63 6.68
N ASN A 68 14.44 -13.52 5.85
CA ASN A 68 15.21 -14.57 5.17
C ASN A 68 15.21 -14.48 3.63
N MET A 69 14.96 -13.30 3.03
CA MET A 69 14.94 -13.13 1.56
C MET A 69 14.02 -14.13 0.83
N VAL A 70 12.88 -14.49 1.42
CA VAL A 70 11.92 -15.38 0.78
C VAL A 70 11.01 -14.55 -0.12
N GLU A 71 10.91 -14.95 -1.39
CA GLU A 71 9.94 -14.38 -2.32
C GLU A 71 8.54 -14.50 -1.75
N THR A 72 7.78 -13.40 -1.79
CA THR A 72 6.44 -13.35 -1.21
C THR A 72 5.45 -13.57 -2.34
N VAL A 73 4.58 -14.59 -2.20
CA VAL A 73 3.49 -14.82 -3.16
C VAL A 73 2.36 -13.83 -2.92
N ASP A 74 1.58 -13.60 -3.98
CA ASP A 74 0.31 -12.90 -3.89
C ASP A 74 -0.62 -13.62 -2.90
N GLU A 75 -1.37 -12.85 -2.12
CA GLU A 75 -2.29 -13.36 -1.11
C GLU A 75 -3.59 -12.56 -1.07
N VAL A 76 -4.57 -13.02 -0.30
CA VAL A 76 -5.78 -12.26 0.00
C VAL A 76 -5.70 -11.85 1.45
N ASP A 77 -5.86 -10.55 1.74
CA ASP A 77 -5.90 -10.08 3.12
C ASP A 77 -7.07 -10.77 3.85
N PRO A 78 -6.81 -11.48 4.96
CA PRO A 78 -7.83 -12.29 5.62
C PRO A 78 -8.89 -11.44 6.35
N GLN A 79 -8.58 -10.18 6.64
CA GLN A 79 -9.48 -9.28 7.35
C GLN A 79 -10.39 -8.51 6.38
N TYR A 80 -9.84 -8.09 5.24
CA TYR A 80 -10.50 -7.19 4.30
C TYR A 80 -10.92 -7.87 3.00
N GLY A 81 -10.42 -9.07 2.71
CA GLY A 81 -10.81 -9.85 1.54
C GLY A 81 -10.31 -9.28 0.21
N ILE A 82 -9.30 -8.39 0.24
CA ILE A 82 -8.70 -7.79 -0.96
C ILE A 82 -7.38 -8.50 -1.34
N PRO A 83 -7.02 -8.57 -2.63
CA PRO A 83 -5.72 -9.07 -3.03
C PRO A 83 -4.58 -8.17 -2.53
N ILE A 84 -3.50 -8.82 -2.06
CA ILE A 84 -2.21 -8.23 -1.76
C ILE A 84 -1.21 -8.81 -2.76
N PHE A 85 -0.70 -7.97 -3.67
CA PHE A 85 0.28 -8.36 -4.67
C PHE A 85 1.70 -8.13 -4.16
N SER A 86 2.60 -9.05 -4.46
CA SER A 86 4.03 -8.85 -4.20
C SER A 86 4.73 -8.24 -5.40
N LEU A 87 5.40 -7.11 -5.17
CA LEU A 87 6.36 -6.53 -6.12
C LEU A 87 7.80 -7.00 -5.83
N TYR A 88 7.92 -8.06 -5.03
CA TYR A 88 9.19 -8.68 -4.67
C TYR A 88 9.06 -10.20 -4.62
N GLY A 89 8.94 -10.78 -5.82
CA GLY A 89 8.95 -12.22 -6.09
C GLY A 89 9.39 -12.47 -7.54
N GLU A 90 8.54 -13.10 -8.34
CA GLU A 90 8.79 -13.27 -9.79
C GLU A 90 8.86 -11.93 -10.54
N VAL A 91 8.11 -10.93 -10.06
CA VAL A 91 8.04 -9.60 -10.69
C VAL A 91 8.60 -8.51 -9.77
N ARG A 92 9.18 -7.48 -10.39
CA ARG A 92 9.54 -6.20 -9.75
C ARG A 92 8.72 -5.03 -10.29
N ARG A 93 7.87 -5.29 -11.29
CA ARG A 93 6.95 -4.35 -11.90
C ARG A 93 5.59 -5.01 -11.97
N PRO A 94 4.49 -4.30 -11.66
CA PRO A 94 3.16 -4.88 -11.72
C PRO A 94 2.84 -5.37 -13.13
N THR A 95 2.22 -6.55 -13.23
CA THR A 95 1.71 -7.08 -14.52
C THR A 95 0.49 -6.28 -14.99
N PRO A 96 0.08 -6.39 -16.28
CA PRO A 96 -1.16 -5.77 -16.74
C PRO A 96 -2.39 -6.17 -15.92
N GLU A 97 -2.46 -7.42 -15.46
CA GLU A 97 -3.55 -7.94 -14.62
C GLU A 97 -3.55 -7.26 -13.25
N MET A 98 -2.38 -7.10 -12.62
CA MET A 98 -2.24 -6.35 -11.38
C MET A 98 -2.63 -4.88 -11.55
N MET A 99 -2.23 -4.26 -12.67
CA MET A 99 -2.60 -2.88 -12.99
C MET A 99 -4.10 -2.68 -13.16
N ASN A 100 -4.84 -3.71 -13.61
CA ASN A 100 -6.30 -3.67 -13.75
C ASN A 100 -7.05 -3.75 -12.42
N ALA A 101 -6.36 -4.02 -11.29
CA ALA A 101 -6.97 -4.13 -9.98
C ALA A 101 -7.45 -2.79 -9.40
N ALA A 102 -6.95 -1.65 -9.91
CA ALA A 102 -7.30 -0.32 -9.41
C ALA A 102 -7.30 0.75 -10.50
N ASP A 103 -8.00 1.85 -10.23
CA ASP A 103 -8.02 3.05 -11.07
C ASP A 103 -7.02 4.10 -10.56
N VAL A 104 -6.68 4.05 -9.27
CA VAL A 104 -5.73 4.95 -8.60
C VAL A 104 -4.80 4.15 -7.72
N PHE A 105 -3.51 4.47 -7.79
CA PHE A 105 -2.47 3.89 -6.92
C PHE A 105 -1.98 4.96 -5.95
N LEU A 106 -2.12 4.70 -4.65
CA LEU A 106 -1.57 5.52 -3.59
C LEU A 106 -0.24 4.93 -3.15
N PHE A 107 0.80 5.76 -3.13
CA PHE A 107 2.12 5.38 -2.64
C PHE A 107 2.34 6.01 -1.28
N ASP A 108 2.50 5.17 -0.26
CA ASP A 108 2.85 5.58 1.09
C ASP A 108 4.06 4.75 1.53
N LEU A 109 5.26 5.22 1.21
CA LEU A 109 6.51 4.48 1.46
C LEU A 109 7.53 5.43 2.08
N GLN A 110 8.01 5.07 3.28
CA GLN A 110 9.13 5.78 3.89
C GLN A 110 10.43 5.27 3.29
N ASP A 111 11.08 6.09 2.46
CA ASP A 111 12.39 5.79 1.89
C ASP A 111 13.54 6.40 2.72
N LEU A 112 14.76 5.93 2.48
CA LEU A 112 15.98 6.42 3.12
C LEU A 112 16.72 7.52 2.33
N GLY A 113 16.23 7.88 1.14
CA GLY A 113 16.88 8.86 0.25
C GLY A 113 18.20 8.34 -0.34
N CYS A 114 18.39 7.02 -0.39
CA CYS A 114 19.63 6.39 -0.81
C CYS A 114 19.40 5.48 -2.01
N ARG A 115 20.20 5.64 -3.06
CA ARG A 115 20.00 4.93 -4.35
C ARG A 115 20.01 3.40 -4.24
N ILE A 116 20.72 2.84 -3.27
CA ILE A 116 20.79 1.38 -3.08
C ILE A 116 19.53 0.82 -2.39
N TYR A 117 18.64 1.69 -1.91
CA TYR A 117 17.35 1.32 -1.37
C TYR A 117 16.31 1.29 -2.51
N THR A 118 15.62 0.17 -2.63
CA THR A 118 14.93 -0.19 -3.90
C THR A 118 13.49 0.30 -4.00
N PHE A 119 12.98 1.07 -3.03
CA PHE A 119 11.57 1.50 -3.06
C PHE A 119 11.25 2.53 -4.15
N VAL A 120 12.24 3.31 -4.58
CA VAL A 120 12.07 4.39 -5.59
C VAL A 120 12.49 3.93 -7.01
N THR A 121 12.71 2.63 -7.22
CA THR A 121 13.23 2.07 -8.49
C THR A 121 12.13 1.63 -9.45
#